data_AF-A0A535BC05-F1
#
_entry.id   AF-A0A535BC05-F1
#
_cell.length_a   1.000
_cell.length_b   1.000
_cell.length_c   1.000
_cell.angle_alpha   90.00
_cell.angle_beta   90.00
_cell.angle_gamma   90.00
#
_symmetry.space_group_name_H-M   'P 1'
#
loop_
_entity.id
_entity.type
_entity.pdbx_description
1 polymer ?
#
loop_
_entity_poly.entity_id
_entity_poly.type
_entity_poly.pdbx_seq_one_letter_code
_entity_poly.pdbx_strand_id
1 'polypeptide(L)'
;MVSLRLLAAAALALIASAAGLVILSGAFRTEAVQSPRVSLDMVTTGNSYSDPGAGGNNSMTVGAIDQCVTEPLNNAVHNRTENHLIIQNVEDLAGWQVRLNYLANRMRLNSFNSTPFTDTYSSQPVGFLNLPLDAETLAHRDMIAASRIDRYPETSVNVPSLAGATTIAVSDTTGFAPGQTIGIGTPANRETGRTVSAVTANPKQITFSPALVNDHLGLATEVVNVTDPMPQTALIGGTYFGTQTLAVSPDTPPKSVPDDASYTANTGGVLANLVLRIEPDQGGQASLFMNLDDNSPNPPGSAVVVFNGIGTTEINLGPGALGDGFVGEAATCAPLDCTTQERRRHGRQ
;
A
#
# COMPACT_ATOMS: atom_id res chain seq x y z
N MET A 1 -32.84 42.43 -56.28
CA MET A 1 -31.58 41.69 -56.44
C MET A 1 -30.73 41.91 -55.20
N VAL A 2 -30.87 41.04 -54.19
CA VAL A 2 -29.95 41.03 -53.05
C VAL A 2 -28.60 40.59 -53.59
N SER A 3 -27.60 41.45 -53.44
CA SER A 3 -26.25 41.25 -53.95
C SER A 3 -25.70 39.91 -53.46
N LEU A 4 -25.21 39.08 -54.39
CA LEU A 4 -24.55 37.80 -54.12
C LEU A 4 -23.38 37.94 -53.11
N ARG A 5 -22.85 39.17 -52.93
CA ARG A 5 -21.82 39.51 -51.94
C ARG A 5 -22.33 39.55 -50.50
N LEU A 6 -23.62 39.87 -50.25
CA LEU A 6 -24.20 39.84 -48.90
C LEU A 6 -24.50 38.41 -48.42
N LEU A 7 -24.88 37.52 -49.32
CA LEU A 7 -25.10 36.09 -49.01
C LEU A 7 -23.78 35.37 -48.68
N ALA A 8 -22.68 35.72 -49.36
CA ALA A 8 -21.35 35.16 -49.05
C ALA A 8 -20.80 35.61 -47.69
N ALA A 9 -21.02 36.89 -47.31
CA ALA A 9 -20.56 37.42 -46.03
C ALA A 9 -21.35 36.85 -44.83
N ALA A 10 -22.67 36.65 -44.99
CA ALA A 10 -23.50 36.02 -43.96
C ALA A 10 -23.17 34.53 -43.77
N ALA A 11 -22.85 33.81 -44.86
CA ALA A 11 -22.43 32.41 -44.78
C ALA A 11 -21.05 32.25 -44.09
N LEU A 12 -20.09 33.16 -44.34
CA LEU A 12 -18.80 33.14 -43.65
C LEU A 12 -18.93 33.45 -42.15
N ALA A 13 -19.82 34.36 -41.76
CA ALA A 13 -20.06 34.70 -40.36
C ALA A 13 -20.72 33.54 -39.58
N LEU A 14 -21.63 32.78 -40.21
CA LEU A 14 -22.25 31.58 -39.63
C LEU A 14 -21.25 30.43 -39.45
N ILE A 15 -20.34 30.22 -40.40
CA ILE A 15 -19.28 29.20 -40.29
C ILE A 15 -18.25 29.60 -39.22
N ALA A 16 -17.92 30.89 -39.09
CA ALA A 16 -17.04 31.38 -38.03
C ALA A 16 -17.67 31.23 -36.64
N SER A 17 -18.99 31.42 -36.48
CA SER A 17 -19.69 31.19 -35.22
C SER A 17 -19.85 29.71 -34.85
N ALA A 18 -20.02 28.82 -35.83
CA ALA A 18 -20.08 27.38 -35.60
C ALA A 18 -18.69 26.81 -35.26
N ALA A 19 -17.63 27.27 -35.94
CA ALA A 19 -16.26 26.91 -35.58
C ALA A 19 -15.85 27.48 -34.21
N GLY A 20 -16.28 28.71 -33.88
CA GLY A 20 -16.06 29.32 -32.56
C GLY A 20 -16.79 28.60 -31.42
N LEU A 21 -18.01 28.09 -31.65
CA LEU A 21 -18.75 27.31 -30.64
C LEU A 21 -18.15 25.93 -30.38
N VAL A 22 -17.62 25.26 -31.42
CA VAL A 22 -16.96 23.94 -31.27
C VAL A 22 -15.61 24.07 -30.55
N ILE A 23 -14.93 25.22 -30.69
CA ILE A 23 -13.68 25.50 -29.96
C ILE A 23 -13.96 25.92 -28.50
N LEU A 24 -15.13 26.52 -28.20
CA LEU A 24 -15.55 26.85 -26.83
C LEU A 24 -16.26 25.73 -26.07
N SER A 25 -16.66 24.63 -26.73
CA SER A 25 -17.42 23.55 -26.09
C SER A 25 -16.56 22.49 -25.38
N GLY A 26 -15.24 22.69 -25.26
CA GLY A 26 -14.35 21.73 -24.60
C GLY A 26 -14.34 20.34 -25.27
N ALA A 27 -14.71 20.25 -26.55
CA ALA A 27 -14.87 18.98 -27.28
C ALA A 27 -13.52 18.37 -27.75
N PHE A 28 -12.39 18.99 -27.38
CA PHE A 28 -11.04 18.44 -27.55
C PHE A 28 -10.36 18.24 -26.19
N ARG A 29 -11.10 17.80 -25.17
CA ARG A 29 -10.43 17.11 -24.06
C ARG A 29 -9.94 15.79 -24.65
N THR A 30 -8.63 15.64 -24.77
CA THR A 30 -8.02 14.31 -24.77
C THR A 30 -8.67 13.56 -23.61
N GLU A 31 -9.33 12.43 -23.86
CA GLU A 31 -9.91 11.67 -22.76
C GLU A 31 -8.80 11.41 -21.73
N ALA A 32 -9.01 11.84 -20.50
CA ALA A 32 -8.09 11.60 -19.41
C ALA A 32 -7.71 10.11 -19.41
N VAL A 33 -6.41 9.81 -19.35
CA VAL A 33 -5.95 8.41 -19.37
C VAL A 33 -6.31 7.78 -18.03
N GLN A 34 -7.47 7.11 -17.98
CA GLN A 34 -7.98 6.44 -16.80
C GLN A 34 -7.84 4.91 -16.94
N SER A 35 -6.59 4.44 -16.93
CA SER A 35 -6.26 3.00 -16.89
C SER A 35 -5.37 2.68 -15.68
N PRO A 36 -5.83 3.02 -14.46
CA PRO A 36 -4.99 3.01 -13.27
C PRO A 36 -4.39 1.63 -13.02
N ARG A 37 -3.09 1.62 -12.66
CA ARG A 37 -2.38 0.45 -12.14
C ARG A 37 -1.78 0.81 -10.80
N VAL A 38 -1.89 -0.09 -9.82
CA VAL A 38 -1.28 0.09 -8.51
C VAL A 38 -0.36 -1.09 -8.21
N SER A 39 0.90 -0.80 -7.88
CA SER A 39 1.92 -1.82 -7.68
C SER A 39 2.75 -1.53 -6.43
N LEU A 40 3.26 -2.58 -5.81
CA LEU A 40 4.35 -2.45 -4.85
C LEU A 40 5.68 -2.32 -5.57
N ASP A 41 6.43 -1.32 -5.16
CA ASP A 41 7.84 -1.18 -5.47
C ASP A 41 8.66 -1.49 -4.21
N MET A 42 9.31 -2.65 -4.24
CA MET A 42 10.12 -3.18 -3.16
C MET A 42 11.53 -2.60 -3.16
N VAL A 43 11.95 -1.86 -4.21
CA VAL A 43 13.24 -1.18 -4.28
C VAL A 43 13.01 0.27 -4.67
N THR A 44 12.81 1.12 -3.66
CA THR A 44 12.38 2.52 -3.84
C THR A 44 13.40 3.44 -4.51
N THR A 45 14.57 2.93 -4.92
CA THR A 45 15.62 3.71 -5.56
C THR A 45 15.14 4.25 -6.91
N GLY A 46 15.22 5.57 -7.09
CA GLY A 46 14.73 6.25 -8.29
C GLY A 46 13.35 6.86 -8.13
N ASN A 47 12.63 6.53 -7.05
CA ASN A 47 11.42 7.26 -6.67
C ASN A 47 11.82 8.54 -5.94
N SER A 48 11.28 9.68 -6.39
CA SER A 48 11.62 10.97 -5.81
C SER A 48 10.50 11.99 -5.96
N TYR A 49 10.54 12.99 -5.08
CA TYR A 49 9.79 14.23 -5.18
C TYR A 49 10.76 15.36 -5.51
N SER A 50 10.45 16.11 -6.56
CA SER A 50 11.15 17.32 -7.00
C SER A 50 10.73 18.50 -6.13
N ASP A 51 11.33 18.58 -4.94
CA ASP A 51 10.97 19.52 -3.87
C ASP A 51 11.22 20.99 -4.24
N PRO A 52 10.17 21.85 -4.30
CA PRO A 52 10.29 23.29 -4.52
C PRO A 52 11.24 24.01 -3.55
N GLY A 53 11.30 23.58 -2.27
CA GLY A 53 12.21 24.18 -1.29
C GLY A 53 13.68 23.91 -1.58
N ALA A 54 13.97 22.88 -2.37
CA ALA A 54 15.28 22.55 -2.91
C ALA A 54 15.49 23.04 -4.36
N GLY A 55 14.59 23.87 -4.89
CA GLY A 55 14.65 24.38 -6.27
C GLY A 55 14.03 23.45 -7.33
N GLY A 56 13.29 22.43 -6.88
CA GLY A 56 12.47 21.56 -7.73
C GLY A 56 11.19 22.23 -8.22
N ASN A 57 10.33 21.45 -8.84
CA ASN A 57 9.16 21.94 -9.60
C ASN A 57 7.85 21.27 -9.19
N ASN A 58 7.75 20.72 -7.98
CA ASN A 58 6.54 20.08 -7.47
C ASN A 58 6.06 18.90 -8.33
N SER A 59 6.95 17.96 -8.64
CA SER A 59 6.62 16.76 -9.43
C SER A 59 7.16 15.52 -8.76
N MET A 60 6.54 14.35 -8.99
CA MET A 60 7.18 13.08 -8.64
C MET A 60 7.87 12.45 -9.84
N THR A 61 8.84 11.60 -9.55
CA THR A 61 9.44 10.67 -10.50
C THR A 61 9.36 9.30 -9.88
N VAL A 62 8.92 8.32 -10.67
CA VAL A 62 8.95 6.91 -10.32
C VAL A 62 9.94 6.21 -11.25
N GLY A 63 10.84 5.45 -10.63
CA GLY A 63 11.88 4.69 -11.33
C GLY A 63 11.38 3.35 -11.87
N ALA A 64 12.25 2.36 -11.86
CA ALA A 64 11.81 0.98 -12.04
C ALA A 64 10.89 0.58 -10.88
N ILE A 65 9.84 -0.18 -11.18
CA ILE A 65 8.96 -0.76 -10.16
C ILE A 65 9.43 -2.20 -9.95
N ASP A 66 10.09 -2.44 -8.83
CA ASP A 66 10.68 -3.73 -8.53
C ASP A 66 9.75 -4.55 -7.63
N GLN A 67 9.16 -5.61 -8.19
CA GLN A 67 8.29 -6.51 -7.42
C GLN A 67 9.03 -7.35 -6.37
N CYS A 68 10.37 -7.38 -6.39
CA CYS A 68 11.17 -8.32 -5.60
C CYS A 68 12.40 -7.64 -5.01
N VAL A 69 12.69 -7.94 -3.74
CA VAL A 69 13.95 -7.54 -3.09
C VAL A 69 14.55 -8.72 -2.33
N THR A 70 15.88 -8.85 -2.35
CA THR A 70 16.61 -9.85 -1.53
C THR A 70 17.32 -9.14 -0.40
N GLU A 71 17.05 -9.54 0.84
CA GLU A 71 17.66 -8.99 2.05
C GLU A 71 18.70 -9.94 2.66
N PRO A 72 19.66 -9.41 3.45
CA PRO A 72 20.57 -10.21 4.25
C PRO A 72 19.82 -11.08 5.27
N LEU A 73 20.48 -12.12 5.79
CA LEU A 73 19.89 -13.01 6.80
C LEU A 73 19.51 -12.23 8.07
N ASN A 74 18.22 -12.20 8.38
CA ASN A 74 17.73 -11.74 9.67
C ASN A 74 16.60 -12.65 10.20
N ASN A 75 16.95 -13.56 11.11
CA ASN A 75 15.98 -14.44 11.78
C ASN A 75 15.27 -13.79 12.97
N ALA A 76 15.61 -12.55 13.31
CA ALA A 76 14.85 -11.79 14.30
C ALA A 76 13.65 -11.12 13.64
N VAL A 77 12.67 -10.76 14.45
CA VAL A 77 11.65 -9.81 14.03
C VAL A 77 12.29 -8.50 13.62
N HIS A 78 11.89 -7.94 12.48
CA HIS A 78 12.36 -6.64 12.02
C HIS A 78 11.36 -5.99 11.05
N ASN A 79 11.59 -4.71 10.78
CA ASN A 79 10.79 -3.94 9.85
C ASN A 79 11.60 -3.61 8.59
N ARG A 80 11.00 -3.79 7.43
CA ARG A 80 11.42 -3.21 6.17
C ARG A 80 10.67 -1.90 5.95
N THR A 81 11.40 -0.80 5.80
CA THR A 81 10.83 0.56 5.66
C THR A 81 10.92 1.14 4.25
N GLU A 82 11.48 0.39 3.30
CA GLU A 82 11.75 0.83 1.92
C GLU A 82 10.79 0.14 0.95
N ASN A 83 9.50 0.47 1.01
CA ASN A 83 8.49 -0.10 0.11
C ASN A 83 7.52 0.99 -0.29
N HIS A 84 7.44 1.31 -1.57
CA HIS A 84 6.50 2.31 -2.06
C HIS A 84 5.27 1.64 -2.68
N LEU A 85 4.10 2.19 -2.39
CA LEU A 85 2.90 1.93 -3.16
C LEU A 85 2.84 2.92 -4.32
N ILE A 86 2.88 2.43 -5.54
CA ILE A 86 2.97 3.22 -6.76
C ILE A 86 1.64 3.17 -7.50
N ILE A 87 1.17 4.31 -8.01
CA ILE A 87 0.07 4.39 -8.97
C ILE A 87 0.57 4.85 -10.33
N GLN A 88 0.02 4.31 -11.42
CA GLN A 88 0.35 4.70 -12.79
C GLN A 88 -0.92 4.85 -13.62
N ASN A 89 -0.84 5.60 -14.73
CA ASN A 89 -1.90 5.80 -15.72
C ASN A 89 -3.22 6.30 -15.10
N VAL A 90 -3.08 7.29 -14.22
CA VAL A 90 -4.20 7.98 -13.58
C VAL A 90 -4.02 9.49 -13.75
N GLU A 91 -5.14 10.17 -13.87
CA GLU A 91 -5.26 11.63 -13.88
C GLU A 91 -6.26 12.04 -12.82
N ASP A 92 -5.99 13.16 -12.15
CA ASP A 92 -6.90 13.80 -11.18
C ASP A 92 -7.39 12.83 -10.08
N LEU A 93 -6.43 12.14 -9.45
CA LEU A 93 -6.71 11.24 -8.34
C LEU A 93 -7.29 12.02 -7.15
N ALA A 94 -8.48 11.64 -6.70
CA ALA A 94 -9.17 12.21 -5.55
C ALA A 94 -9.17 11.27 -4.32
N GLY A 95 -8.89 9.99 -4.53
CA GLY A 95 -8.73 9.02 -3.45
C GLY A 95 -8.27 7.66 -3.96
N TRP A 96 -7.79 6.84 -3.05
CA TRP A 96 -7.34 5.48 -3.34
C TRP A 96 -7.58 4.58 -2.15
N GLN A 97 -7.78 3.30 -2.44
CA GLN A 97 -7.83 2.23 -1.46
C GLN A 97 -7.18 1.00 -2.06
N VAL A 98 -6.29 0.36 -1.31
CA VAL A 98 -5.74 -0.95 -1.67
C VAL A 98 -5.94 -1.96 -0.57
N ARG A 99 -6.24 -3.17 -1.02
CA ARG A 99 -6.27 -4.37 -0.20
C ARG A 99 -4.93 -5.08 -0.32
N LEU A 100 -4.43 -5.56 0.81
CA LEU A 100 -3.16 -6.25 0.94
C LEU A 100 -3.41 -7.57 1.67
N ASN A 101 -3.09 -8.69 1.04
CA ASN A 101 -3.20 -10.01 1.63
C ASN A 101 -1.81 -10.56 1.92
N TYR A 102 -1.66 -11.24 3.05
CA TYR A 102 -0.37 -11.72 3.51
C TYR A 102 -0.55 -12.88 4.50
N LEU A 103 0.52 -13.63 4.74
CA LEU A 103 0.60 -14.59 5.83
C LEU A 103 1.18 -13.90 7.06
N ALA A 104 0.33 -13.57 8.03
CA ALA A 104 0.72 -12.76 9.19
C ALA A 104 1.77 -13.40 10.10
N ASN A 105 1.94 -14.71 10.01
CA ASN A 105 2.99 -15.47 10.68
C ASN A 105 4.35 -15.39 9.98
N ARG A 106 4.45 -14.67 8.85
CA ARG A 106 5.67 -14.54 8.04
C ARG A 106 6.03 -13.09 7.75
N MET A 107 5.11 -12.36 7.13
CA MET A 107 5.28 -10.94 6.82
C MET A 107 3.92 -10.27 6.87
N ARG A 108 3.85 -9.06 7.44
CA ARG A 108 2.61 -8.30 7.59
C ARG A 108 2.82 -6.80 7.39
N LEU A 109 1.76 -6.10 7.05
CA LEU A 109 1.78 -4.63 7.09
C LEU A 109 1.80 -4.17 8.55
N ASN A 110 2.79 -3.38 8.94
CA ASN A 110 2.87 -2.80 10.27
C ASN A 110 2.21 -1.41 10.32
N SER A 111 2.54 -0.58 9.35
CA SER A 111 2.05 0.79 9.22
C SER A 111 2.29 1.30 7.79
N PHE A 112 1.69 2.44 7.46
CA PHE A 112 1.96 3.15 6.21
C PHE A 112 2.00 4.66 6.47
N ASN A 113 2.70 5.38 5.59
CA ASN A 113 2.73 6.84 5.53
C ASN A 113 2.28 7.26 4.12
N SER A 114 1.09 7.88 4.00
CA SER A 114 0.52 8.35 2.73
C SER A 114 1.17 9.62 2.18
N THR A 115 2.13 10.19 2.91
CA THR A 115 2.89 11.39 2.53
C THR A 115 4.37 11.15 2.83
N PRO A 116 5.05 10.31 2.03
CA PRO A 116 6.43 9.89 2.31
C PRO A 116 7.48 10.98 2.09
N PHE A 117 7.13 12.07 1.41
CA PHE A 117 8.03 13.18 1.12
C PHE A 117 7.68 14.43 1.91
N THR A 118 8.52 15.45 1.82
CA THR A 118 8.30 16.75 2.43
C THR A 118 8.62 17.82 1.40
N ASP A 119 7.72 18.80 1.28
CA ASP A 119 7.98 20.06 0.62
C ASP A 119 8.65 20.99 1.63
N THR A 120 9.94 21.29 1.42
CA THR A 120 10.71 22.07 2.39
C THR A 120 10.48 23.57 2.28
N TYR A 121 9.83 24.05 1.21
CA TYR A 121 9.42 25.45 1.08
C TYR A 121 8.25 25.77 2.01
N SER A 122 7.25 24.89 2.01
CA SER A 122 6.01 25.03 2.79
C SER A 122 6.02 24.23 4.10
N SER A 123 7.02 23.36 4.31
CA SER A 123 7.06 22.38 5.40
C SER A 123 5.87 21.42 5.42
N GLN A 124 5.28 21.15 4.26
CA GLN A 124 4.12 20.26 4.15
C GLN A 124 4.53 18.82 3.82
N PRO A 125 3.84 17.81 4.39
CA PRO A 125 4.05 16.42 4.00
C PRO A 125 3.40 16.15 2.63
N VAL A 126 4.10 15.43 1.77
CA VAL A 126 3.71 15.23 0.36
C VAL A 126 3.68 13.75 -0.01
N GLY A 127 2.59 13.34 -0.65
CA GLY A 127 2.35 12.09 -1.36
C GLY A 127 1.66 12.40 -2.69
N PHE A 128 1.54 11.42 -3.59
CA PHE A 128 0.97 11.68 -4.92
C PHE A 128 -0.45 12.25 -4.85
N LEU A 129 -1.26 11.77 -3.90
CA LEU A 129 -2.65 12.22 -3.73
C LEU A 129 -2.77 13.70 -3.37
N ASN A 130 -1.81 14.27 -2.62
CA ASN A 130 -1.85 15.68 -2.23
C ASN A 130 -0.75 16.54 -2.85
N LEU A 131 -0.03 16.01 -3.84
CA LEU A 131 0.94 16.78 -4.63
C LEU A 131 0.32 18.02 -5.30
N PRO A 132 -0.92 17.96 -5.82
CA PRO A 132 -1.51 19.13 -6.42
C PRO A 132 -1.69 20.27 -5.43
N LEU A 133 -1.29 21.48 -5.87
CA LEU A 133 -1.50 22.68 -5.08
C LEU A 133 -2.95 23.14 -5.21
N ASP A 134 -3.44 23.71 -4.12
CA ASP A 134 -4.67 24.46 -4.11
C ASP A 134 -4.49 25.79 -4.86
N ALA A 135 -5.42 26.09 -5.77
CA ALA A 135 -5.31 27.25 -6.66
C ALA A 135 -5.38 28.60 -5.91
N GLU A 136 -6.00 28.64 -4.74
CA GLU A 136 -6.19 29.87 -3.96
C GLU A 136 -5.03 30.08 -2.97
N THR A 137 -4.62 29.02 -2.29
CA THR A 137 -3.64 29.08 -1.20
C THR A 137 -2.21 28.76 -1.65
N LEU A 138 -2.04 28.15 -2.84
CA LEU A 138 -0.77 27.65 -3.36
C LEU A 138 -0.05 26.67 -2.42
N ALA A 139 -0.82 26.02 -1.54
CA ALA A 139 -0.33 25.00 -0.62
C ALA A 139 -0.74 23.60 -1.11
N HIS A 140 0.02 22.58 -0.72
CA HIS A 140 -0.42 21.19 -0.84
C HIS A 140 -1.71 21.02 -0.06
N ARG A 141 -2.65 20.28 -0.66
CA ARG A 141 -3.95 20.09 -0.06
C ARG A 141 -3.88 19.08 1.09
N ASP A 142 -4.83 19.13 2.00
CA ASP A 142 -4.91 18.15 3.09
C ASP A 142 -5.43 16.80 2.58
N MET A 143 -5.04 15.73 3.25
CA MET A 143 -5.57 14.39 3.02
C MET A 143 -5.91 13.69 4.33
N ILE A 144 -6.85 12.74 4.26
CA ILE A 144 -7.15 11.82 5.35
C ILE A 144 -6.74 10.42 4.90
N ALA A 145 -5.87 9.79 5.68
CA ALA A 145 -5.50 8.40 5.51
C ALA A 145 -6.34 7.51 6.44
N ALA A 146 -6.71 6.32 5.97
CA ALA A 146 -7.46 5.34 6.75
C ALA A 146 -6.83 3.96 6.60
N SER A 147 -6.92 3.16 7.66
CA SER A 147 -6.53 1.76 7.60
C SER A 147 -7.33 0.85 8.51
N ARG A 148 -7.42 -0.39 8.08
CA ARG A 148 -7.78 -1.56 8.86
C ARG A 148 -6.66 -2.58 8.68
N ILE A 149 -5.75 -2.65 9.64
CA ILE A 149 -4.64 -3.61 9.65
C ILE A 149 -4.97 -4.64 10.72
N ASP A 150 -5.29 -5.86 10.29
CA ASP A 150 -5.63 -6.92 11.24
C ASP A 150 -4.39 -7.36 12.03
N ARG A 151 -4.55 -7.42 13.36
CA ARG A 151 -3.47 -7.78 14.29
C ARG A 151 -3.30 -9.28 14.36
N TYR A 152 -2.05 -9.68 14.22
CA TYR A 152 -1.58 -11.04 14.48
C TYR A 152 -1.51 -11.32 15.99
N PRO A 153 -2.00 -12.48 16.49
CA PRO A 153 -1.85 -12.85 17.90
C PRO A 153 -0.37 -12.98 18.27
N GLU A 154 0.09 -12.04 19.09
CA GLU A 154 1.45 -11.94 19.57
C GLU A 154 1.43 -11.40 20.99
N THR A 155 2.25 -11.98 21.85
CA THR A 155 2.46 -11.55 23.25
C THR A 155 3.90 -11.80 23.64
N SER A 156 4.30 -11.35 24.83
CA SER A 156 5.56 -11.74 25.45
C SER A 156 5.34 -12.73 26.59
N VAL A 157 6.36 -13.55 26.87
CA VAL A 157 6.49 -14.25 28.15
C VAL A 157 6.70 -13.19 29.24
N ASN A 158 5.95 -13.26 30.34
CA ASN A 158 6.02 -12.24 31.41
C ASN A 158 6.60 -12.76 32.73
N VAL A 159 6.82 -14.08 32.84
CA VAL A 159 7.41 -14.73 34.01
C VAL A 159 8.37 -15.81 33.53
N PRO A 160 9.56 -15.95 34.16
CA PRO A 160 10.49 -17.02 33.83
C PRO A 160 9.82 -18.40 33.82
N SER A 161 10.09 -19.19 32.79
CA SER A 161 9.56 -20.53 32.59
C SER A 161 10.70 -21.47 32.24
N LEU A 162 10.85 -22.55 33.00
CA LEU A 162 11.95 -23.49 32.84
C LEU A 162 11.64 -24.56 31.78
N ALA A 163 12.69 -25.19 31.25
CA ALA A 163 12.59 -26.41 30.48
C ALA A 163 11.71 -27.45 31.22
N GLY A 164 10.84 -28.14 30.47
CA GLY A 164 9.83 -29.05 31.00
C GLY A 164 8.48 -28.39 31.33
N ALA A 165 8.38 -27.06 31.34
CA ALA A 165 7.09 -26.39 31.53
C ALA A 165 6.15 -26.64 30.33
N THR A 166 4.87 -26.85 30.63
CA THR A 166 3.78 -26.98 29.64
C THR A 166 2.80 -25.81 29.70
N THR A 167 3.05 -24.84 30.58
CA THR A 167 2.25 -23.63 30.72
C THR A 167 3.19 -22.46 30.95
N ILE A 168 2.96 -21.37 30.23
CA ILE A 168 3.68 -20.10 30.38
C ILE A 168 2.70 -19.01 30.79
N ALA A 169 3.18 -18.06 31.58
CA ALA A 169 2.47 -16.81 31.81
C ALA A 169 2.82 -15.80 30.72
N VAL A 170 1.82 -15.06 30.25
CA VAL A 170 1.97 -14.13 29.12
C VAL A 170 1.36 -12.76 29.42
N SER A 171 1.84 -11.73 28.73
CA SER A 171 1.33 -10.36 28.85
C SER A 171 -0.09 -10.17 28.32
N ASP A 172 -0.48 -10.91 27.28
CA ASP A 172 -1.80 -10.91 26.65
C ASP A 172 -2.15 -12.31 26.11
N THR A 173 -3.43 -12.66 26.13
CA THR A 173 -3.97 -13.92 25.60
C THR A 173 -4.92 -13.69 24.41
N THR A 174 -5.12 -12.43 24.02
CA THR A 174 -6.03 -12.07 22.93
C THR A 174 -5.61 -12.73 21.61
N GLY A 175 -6.56 -13.41 20.96
CA GLY A 175 -6.35 -14.07 19.66
C GLY A 175 -5.70 -15.46 19.72
N PHE A 176 -5.24 -15.91 20.90
CA PHE A 176 -4.77 -17.29 21.09
C PHE A 176 -5.93 -18.24 21.40
N ALA A 177 -5.88 -19.46 20.87
CA ALA A 177 -6.91 -20.47 21.06
C ALA A 177 -6.34 -21.91 21.03
N PRO A 178 -7.00 -22.90 21.69
CA PRO A 178 -6.63 -24.31 21.57
C PRO A 178 -6.58 -24.80 20.13
N GLY A 179 -5.60 -25.65 19.83
CA GLY A 179 -5.34 -26.22 18.50
C GLY A 179 -4.34 -25.41 17.65
N GLN A 180 -4.06 -24.15 18.00
CA GLN A 180 -3.03 -23.36 17.31
C GLN A 180 -1.63 -23.87 17.64
N THR A 181 -0.75 -23.88 16.66
CA THR A 181 0.69 -24.03 16.88
C THR A 181 1.30 -22.67 17.15
N ILE A 182 2.13 -22.56 18.19
CA ILE A 182 2.86 -21.35 18.58
C ILE A 182 4.38 -21.57 18.56
N GLY A 183 5.09 -20.46 18.42
CA GLY A 183 6.51 -20.32 18.68
C GLY A 183 6.71 -19.50 19.96
N ILE A 184 7.76 -19.80 20.72
CA ILE A 184 8.07 -19.17 22.01
C ILE A 184 9.57 -18.85 22.06
N GLY A 185 9.92 -17.63 22.44
CA GLY A 185 11.28 -17.22 22.80
C GLY A 185 11.89 -16.14 21.91
N THR A 186 13.20 -15.98 22.05
CA THR A 186 14.06 -15.14 21.19
C THR A 186 14.67 -15.98 20.07
N PRO A 187 15.33 -15.39 19.05
CA PRO A 187 16.08 -16.18 18.06
C PRO A 187 17.12 -17.14 18.66
N ALA A 188 17.65 -16.88 19.86
CA ALA A 188 18.68 -17.72 20.49
C ALA A 188 18.11 -18.98 21.19
N ASN A 189 16.87 -18.91 21.68
CA ASN A 189 16.20 -19.99 22.43
C ASN A 189 14.83 -20.36 21.82
N ARG A 190 14.64 -20.08 20.52
CA ARG A 190 13.34 -20.22 19.87
C ARG A 190 12.88 -21.68 19.86
N GLU A 191 11.65 -21.87 20.30
CA GLU A 191 10.96 -23.15 20.25
C GLU A 191 9.71 -23.03 19.41
N THR A 192 9.59 -23.83 18.35
CA THR A 192 8.42 -23.88 17.48
C THR A 192 7.70 -25.22 17.61
N GLY A 193 6.47 -25.32 17.08
CA GLY A 193 5.72 -26.57 17.09
C GLY A 193 5.01 -26.88 18.41
N ARG A 194 4.73 -25.87 19.24
CA ARG A 194 3.97 -26.05 20.49
C ARG A 194 2.49 -25.89 20.18
N THR A 195 1.69 -26.94 20.32
CA THR A 195 0.24 -26.88 20.13
C THR A 195 -0.43 -26.40 21.41
N VAL A 196 -1.19 -25.31 21.32
CA VAL A 196 -1.98 -24.77 22.43
C VAL A 196 -3.07 -25.75 22.81
N SER A 197 -3.08 -26.14 24.08
CA SER A 197 -4.10 -27.02 24.68
C SER A 197 -5.16 -26.23 25.43
N ALA A 198 -4.79 -25.09 26.04
CA ALA A 198 -5.72 -24.22 26.77
C ALA A 198 -5.19 -22.78 26.82
N VAL A 199 -6.12 -21.83 26.91
CA VAL A 199 -5.83 -20.41 27.14
C VAL A 199 -6.65 -19.93 28.33
N THR A 200 -5.97 -19.41 29.35
CA THR A 200 -6.61 -18.86 30.55
C THR A 200 -6.41 -17.35 30.55
N ALA A 201 -7.50 -16.57 30.59
CA ALA A 201 -7.41 -15.11 30.59
C ALA A 201 -7.06 -14.52 31.98
N ASN A 202 -7.39 -15.23 33.06
CA ASN A 202 -7.08 -14.83 34.44
C ASN A 202 -6.75 -16.07 35.30
N PRO A 203 -5.47 -16.28 35.68
CA PRO A 203 -4.30 -15.53 35.23
C PRO A 203 -4.04 -15.71 33.72
N LYS A 204 -3.41 -14.73 33.06
CA LYS A 204 -3.05 -14.78 31.64
C LYS A 204 -2.01 -15.87 31.37
N GLN A 205 -2.45 -17.02 30.88
CA GLN A 205 -1.61 -18.19 30.66
C GLN A 205 -1.97 -18.93 29.38
N ILE A 206 -0.96 -19.55 28.77
CA ILE A 206 -1.11 -20.44 27.62
C ILE A 206 -0.52 -21.80 28.01
N THR A 207 -1.33 -22.84 27.92
CA THR A 207 -0.92 -24.24 28.12
C THR A 207 -0.75 -24.91 26.76
N PHE A 208 0.28 -25.71 26.59
CA PHE A 208 0.64 -26.32 25.31
C PHE A 208 1.34 -27.68 25.47
N SER A 209 1.53 -28.35 24.33
CA SER A 209 2.36 -29.55 24.20
C SER A 209 3.16 -29.51 22.90
N PRO A 210 4.37 -30.11 22.81
CA PRO A 210 5.15 -30.71 23.90
C PRO A 210 5.67 -29.65 24.90
N ALA A 211 6.28 -30.09 26.00
CA ALA A 211 6.88 -29.19 26.99
C ALA A 211 8.05 -28.38 26.41
N LEU A 212 8.40 -27.27 27.07
CA LEU A 212 9.57 -26.48 26.73
C LEU A 212 10.84 -27.32 26.82
N VAL A 213 11.77 -27.07 25.91
CA VAL A 213 13.11 -27.67 25.87
C VAL A 213 14.14 -26.71 26.45
N ASN A 214 13.94 -25.40 26.27
CA ASN A 214 14.83 -24.36 26.76
C ASN A 214 14.18 -23.60 27.93
N ASP A 215 15.03 -22.95 28.72
CA ASP A 215 14.56 -21.96 29.68
C ASP A 215 14.21 -20.64 28.94
N HIS A 216 13.17 -19.98 29.43
CA HIS A 216 12.71 -18.66 29.01
C HIS A 216 12.73 -17.72 30.22
N LEU A 217 13.38 -16.57 30.10
CA LEU A 217 13.68 -15.66 31.19
C LEU A 217 12.54 -14.70 31.55
N GLY A 218 11.42 -14.71 30.82
CA GLY A 218 10.27 -13.85 31.04
C GLY A 218 10.51 -12.40 30.64
N LEU A 219 11.27 -12.18 29.56
CA LEU A 219 11.58 -10.84 29.05
C LEU A 219 10.59 -10.41 27.97
N ALA A 220 10.38 -9.10 27.81
CA ALA A 220 9.50 -8.56 26.75
C ALA A 220 9.96 -8.94 25.33
N THR A 221 11.23 -9.28 25.16
CA THR A 221 11.82 -9.76 23.90
C THR A 221 11.57 -11.24 23.62
N GLU A 222 11.08 -12.01 24.60
CA GLU A 222 10.66 -13.40 24.41
C GLU A 222 9.22 -13.41 23.90
N VAL A 223 9.12 -13.50 22.58
CA VAL A 223 7.85 -13.41 21.88
C VAL A 223 7.18 -14.78 21.87
N VAL A 224 5.87 -14.78 22.15
CA VAL A 224 4.96 -15.88 21.86
C VAL A 224 4.09 -15.44 20.71
N ASN A 225 4.11 -16.22 19.63
CA ASN A 225 3.30 -15.94 18.46
C ASN A 225 2.76 -17.24 17.87
N VAL A 226 1.64 -17.16 17.16
CA VAL A 226 1.19 -18.29 16.35
C VAL A 226 2.30 -18.64 15.33
N THR A 227 2.34 -19.86 14.82
CA THR A 227 3.25 -20.25 13.72
C THR A 227 2.51 -20.90 12.58
N ASP A 228 1.25 -21.27 12.78
CA ASP A 228 0.38 -21.76 11.71
C ASP A 228 0.22 -20.68 10.62
N PRO A 229 0.12 -21.07 9.33
CA PRO A 229 -0.23 -20.13 8.28
C PRO A 229 -1.54 -19.42 8.62
N MET A 230 -1.46 -18.10 8.79
CA MET A 230 -2.62 -17.26 9.11
C MET A 230 -2.78 -16.20 8.02
N PRO A 231 -3.53 -16.51 6.95
CA PRO A 231 -3.92 -15.52 5.96
C PRO A 231 -4.63 -14.36 6.66
N GLN A 232 -4.19 -13.15 6.37
CA GLN A 232 -4.74 -11.90 6.87
C GLN A 232 -4.86 -10.89 5.74
N THR A 233 -5.73 -9.92 5.96
CA THR A 233 -5.96 -8.83 5.02
C THR A 233 -5.79 -7.50 5.75
N ALA A 234 -5.09 -6.57 5.12
CA ALA A 234 -5.14 -5.16 5.47
C ALA A 234 -5.85 -4.37 4.36
N LEU A 235 -6.55 -3.32 4.76
CA LEU A 235 -7.12 -2.33 3.87
C LEU A 235 -6.52 -0.99 4.25
N ILE A 236 -5.90 -0.30 3.29
CA ILE A 236 -5.35 1.04 3.49
C ILE A 236 -5.84 1.95 2.37
N GLY A 237 -5.92 3.25 2.65
CA GLY A 237 -6.33 4.21 1.66
C GLY A 237 -6.10 5.64 2.10
N GLY A 238 -6.37 6.55 1.19
CA GLY A 238 -6.36 7.98 1.43
C GLY A 238 -7.39 8.68 0.56
N THR A 239 -8.01 9.71 1.10
CA THR A 239 -8.86 10.61 0.32
C THR A 239 -8.40 12.04 0.51
N TYR A 240 -8.56 12.79 -0.56
CA TYR A 240 -8.51 14.23 -0.53
C TYR A 240 -9.42 14.83 0.56
N PHE A 241 -8.96 15.87 1.25
CA PHE A 241 -9.78 16.65 2.19
C PHE A 241 -10.06 18.04 1.62
N GLY A 242 -11.32 18.33 1.32
CA GLY A 242 -11.77 19.63 0.83
C GLY A 242 -12.71 19.53 -0.39
N THR A 243 -13.03 20.69 -0.98
CA THR A 243 -13.79 20.75 -2.23
C THR A 243 -12.91 20.28 -3.39
N GLN A 244 -13.40 19.31 -4.16
CA GLN A 244 -12.77 18.88 -5.41
C GLN A 244 -12.96 19.98 -6.46
N THR A 245 -11.99 20.89 -6.55
CA THR A 245 -11.91 21.94 -7.57
C THR A 245 -10.78 21.59 -8.54
N LEU A 246 -10.74 22.25 -9.70
CA LEU A 246 -9.58 22.16 -10.59
C LEU A 246 -8.33 22.56 -9.79
N ALA A 247 -7.45 21.59 -9.53
CA ALA A 247 -6.19 21.82 -8.85
C ALA A 247 -5.18 22.42 -9.82
N VAL A 248 -4.08 22.94 -9.29
CA VAL A 248 -2.95 23.38 -10.12
C VAL A 248 -1.76 22.53 -9.72
N SER A 249 -1.35 21.63 -10.61
CA SER A 249 -0.13 20.86 -10.46
C SER A 249 0.54 20.70 -11.81
N PRO A 250 1.87 20.70 -11.90
CA PRO A 250 2.54 20.21 -13.09
C PRO A 250 2.38 18.70 -13.19
N ASP A 251 2.26 18.17 -14.41
CA ASP A 251 2.29 16.74 -14.71
C ASP A 251 3.40 15.97 -13.98
N THR A 252 3.21 14.68 -13.80
CA THR A 252 4.25 13.78 -13.29
C THR A 252 4.54 12.62 -14.26
N PRO A 253 5.71 12.63 -14.92
CA PRO A 253 6.73 13.67 -14.91
C PRO A 253 6.26 14.93 -15.68
N PRO A 254 6.81 16.12 -15.38
CA PRO A 254 6.39 17.37 -16.00
C PRO A 254 6.52 17.34 -17.52
N LYS A 255 5.43 17.60 -18.24
CA LYS A 255 5.47 17.80 -19.69
C LYS A 255 6.00 19.21 -20.00
N SER A 256 6.72 19.35 -21.11
CA SER A 256 7.14 20.64 -21.65
C SER A 256 6.66 20.75 -23.10
N VAL A 257 5.68 21.58 -23.43
CA VAL A 257 4.89 22.47 -22.56
C VAL A 257 3.80 21.71 -21.76
N PRO A 258 3.40 22.17 -20.56
CA PRO A 258 2.25 21.59 -19.85
C PRO A 258 0.98 21.65 -20.71
N ASP A 259 0.15 20.60 -20.68
CA ASP A 259 -1.02 20.46 -21.55
C ASP A 259 -2.27 21.13 -20.98
N ASP A 260 -2.52 21.06 -19.66
CA ASP A 260 -3.56 21.83 -18.99
C ASP A 260 -3.34 21.95 -17.45
N ALA A 261 -4.42 22.06 -16.66
CA ALA A 261 -4.40 22.14 -15.20
C ALA A 261 -4.61 20.78 -14.52
N SER A 262 -4.74 19.69 -15.28
CA SER A 262 -4.84 18.33 -14.74
C SER A 262 -3.51 17.86 -14.15
N TYR A 263 -3.57 16.83 -13.31
CA TYR A 263 -2.38 16.20 -12.75
C TYR A 263 -2.33 14.71 -13.10
N THR A 264 -1.33 14.32 -13.90
CA THR A 264 -1.18 12.94 -14.40
C THR A 264 -0.01 12.18 -13.75
N ALA A 265 -0.18 10.87 -13.53
CA ALA A 265 0.90 9.91 -13.23
C ALA A 265 1.11 8.95 -14.41
N ASN A 266 1.55 9.46 -15.56
CA ASN A 266 1.74 8.59 -16.73
C ASN A 266 2.83 7.55 -16.49
N THR A 267 3.93 7.91 -15.83
CA THR A 267 5.00 6.95 -15.50
C THR A 267 4.96 6.49 -14.04
N GLY A 268 4.34 7.26 -13.17
CA GLY A 268 3.94 6.82 -11.84
C GLY A 268 3.99 7.91 -10.77
N GLY A 269 3.27 7.68 -9.68
CA GLY A 269 3.25 8.51 -8.48
C GLY A 269 3.33 7.65 -7.21
N VAL A 270 3.99 8.16 -6.17
CA VAL A 270 4.11 7.44 -4.89
C VAL A 270 2.91 7.77 -4.00
N LEU A 271 2.02 6.80 -3.80
CA LEU A 271 0.85 6.95 -2.93
C LEU A 271 1.20 6.88 -1.44
N ALA A 272 2.12 5.99 -1.08
CA ALA A 272 2.51 5.76 0.32
C ALA A 272 3.86 5.06 0.43
N ASN A 273 4.54 5.23 1.56
CA ASN A 273 5.55 4.30 2.03
C ASN A 273 4.92 3.28 2.97
N LEU A 274 5.20 1.99 2.77
CA LEU A 274 4.73 0.88 3.60
C LEU A 274 5.87 0.36 4.49
N VAL A 275 5.55 0.18 5.77
CA VAL A 275 6.43 -0.51 6.71
C VAL A 275 5.94 -1.95 6.83
N LEU A 276 6.74 -2.88 6.31
CA LEU A 276 6.46 -4.31 6.39
C LEU A 276 7.19 -4.87 7.59
N ARG A 277 6.51 -5.63 8.44
CA ARG A 277 7.15 -6.38 9.52
C ARG A 277 7.36 -7.81 9.06
N ILE A 278 8.60 -8.26 9.12
CA ILE A 278 9.00 -9.64 8.89
C ILE A 278 9.06 -10.33 10.24
N GLU A 279 8.32 -11.42 10.35
CA GLU A 279 8.28 -12.26 11.54
C GLU A 279 9.61 -13.01 11.70
N PRO A 280 9.95 -13.52 12.89
CA PRO A 280 11.19 -14.28 13.07
C PRO A 280 11.22 -15.58 12.24
N ASP A 281 12.43 -16.15 12.10
CA ASP A 281 12.72 -17.42 11.40
C ASP A 281 12.31 -17.47 9.91
N GLN A 282 12.33 -16.33 9.22
CA GLN A 282 12.09 -16.31 7.77
C GLN A 282 13.36 -16.48 6.92
N GLY A 283 14.54 -16.65 7.55
CA GLY A 283 15.78 -16.90 6.83
C GLY A 283 15.69 -18.10 5.88
N GLY A 284 16.21 -17.92 4.67
CA GLY A 284 16.16 -18.89 3.57
C GLY A 284 14.83 -18.90 2.80
N GLN A 285 13.83 -18.10 3.18
CA GLN A 285 12.60 -17.97 2.39
C GLN A 285 12.85 -17.09 1.17
N ALA A 286 12.64 -17.64 -0.03
CA ALA A 286 12.80 -16.90 -1.28
C ALA A 286 11.62 -15.96 -1.59
N SER A 287 10.50 -16.08 -0.87
CA SER A 287 9.25 -15.43 -1.25
C SER A 287 8.32 -15.20 -0.05
N LEU A 288 8.65 -14.23 0.79
CA LEU A 288 7.65 -13.58 1.64
C LEU A 288 6.84 -12.64 0.74
N PHE A 289 5.51 -12.68 0.81
CA PHE A 289 4.68 -11.95 -0.14
C PHE A 289 3.77 -10.93 0.55
N MET A 290 3.51 -9.85 -0.18
CA MET A 290 2.39 -8.96 0.04
C MET A 290 1.60 -8.88 -1.26
N ASN A 291 0.39 -9.43 -1.22
CA ASN A 291 -0.41 -9.69 -2.40
C ASN A 291 -1.52 -8.63 -2.50
N LEU A 292 -1.54 -7.86 -3.58
CA LEU A 292 -2.56 -6.85 -3.84
C LEU A 292 -3.78 -7.46 -4.54
N ASP A 293 -3.63 -8.63 -5.18
CA ASP A 293 -4.63 -9.31 -5.98
C ASP A 293 -5.20 -10.57 -5.31
N ASP A 294 -6.51 -10.74 -5.24
CA ASP A 294 -7.01 -12.12 -5.06
C ASP A 294 -8.39 -12.43 -5.61
N ASN A 295 -9.07 -11.46 -6.22
CA ASN A 295 -10.31 -11.72 -6.94
C ASN A 295 -11.40 -12.51 -6.15
N SER A 296 -11.32 -12.56 -4.80
CA SER A 296 -12.24 -13.25 -3.85
C SER A 296 -11.50 -13.60 -2.54
N PRO A 297 -12.15 -13.64 -1.35
CA PRO A 297 -13.58 -13.42 -1.11
C PRO A 297 -13.94 -12.17 -0.31
N ASN A 298 -13.00 -11.34 0.13
CA ASN A 298 -13.30 -10.33 1.15
C ASN A 298 -13.45 -8.92 0.56
N PRO A 299 -14.67 -8.47 0.22
CA PRO A 299 -14.92 -7.05 -0.01
C PRO A 299 -14.58 -6.23 1.26
N PRO A 300 -14.16 -4.96 1.11
CA PRO A 300 -14.03 -4.22 -0.14
C PRO A 300 -12.73 -4.52 -0.90
N GLY A 301 -12.75 -4.37 -2.23
CA GLY A 301 -11.58 -4.51 -3.10
C GLY A 301 -10.72 -3.25 -3.16
N SER A 302 -9.70 -3.29 -4.00
CA SER A 302 -8.86 -2.13 -4.35
C SER A 302 -9.57 -1.25 -5.38
N ALA A 303 -9.55 0.07 -5.17
CA ALA A 303 -10.19 1.04 -6.05
C ALA A 303 -9.46 2.37 -6.00
N VAL A 304 -9.66 3.19 -7.04
CA VAL A 304 -9.27 4.59 -7.05
C VAL A 304 -10.49 5.46 -7.32
N VAL A 305 -10.47 6.68 -6.82
CA VAL A 305 -11.49 7.69 -7.07
C VAL A 305 -10.81 8.81 -7.84
N VAL A 306 -11.39 9.20 -8.97
CA VAL A 306 -10.85 10.23 -9.85
C VAL A 306 -11.86 11.35 -10.03
N PHE A 307 -11.38 12.58 -10.15
CA PHE A 307 -12.21 13.75 -10.43
C PHE A 307 -12.24 14.00 -11.94
N ASN A 308 -13.42 14.20 -12.52
CA ASN A 308 -13.58 14.40 -13.98
C ASN A 308 -13.96 15.85 -14.35
N GLY A 309 -13.78 16.79 -13.42
CA GLY A 309 -14.16 18.19 -13.60
C GLY A 309 -15.59 18.53 -13.20
N ILE A 310 -16.49 17.54 -13.07
CA ILE A 310 -17.90 17.75 -12.67
C ILE A 310 -18.24 16.98 -11.38
N GLY A 311 -17.52 15.89 -11.11
CA GLY A 311 -17.67 15.08 -9.91
C GLY A 311 -16.60 14.01 -9.83
N THR A 312 -16.82 13.05 -8.94
CA THR A 312 -15.92 11.91 -8.76
C THR A 312 -16.49 10.63 -9.36
N THR A 313 -15.60 9.79 -9.90
CA THR A 313 -15.90 8.45 -10.38
C THR A 313 -14.99 7.46 -9.68
N GLU A 314 -15.55 6.36 -9.18
CA GLU A 314 -14.76 5.25 -8.65
C GLU A 314 -14.42 4.25 -9.75
N ILE A 315 -13.16 3.82 -9.80
CA ILE A 315 -12.63 2.82 -10.70
C ILE A 315 -12.13 1.64 -9.86
N ASN A 316 -12.83 0.51 -9.94
CA ASN A 316 -12.39 -0.73 -9.31
C ASN A 316 -11.14 -1.28 -10.01
N LEU A 317 -10.14 -1.68 -9.24
CA LEU A 317 -8.92 -2.26 -9.75
C LEU A 317 -9.04 -3.79 -9.76
N GLY A 318 -9.02 -4.36 -10.96
CA GLY A 318 -8.96 -5.82 -11.12
C GLY A 318 -7.54 -6.37 -10.95
N PRO A 319 -7.40 -7.71 -10.88
CA PRO A 319 -6.11 -8.42 -10.79
C PRO A 319 -5.02 -7.88 -11.70
N GLY A 320 -5.34 -7.69 -12.98
CA GLY A 320 -4.37 -7.23 -13.99
C GLY A 320 -3.94 -5.77 -13.83
N ALA A 321 -4.55 -5.02 -12.93
CA ALA A 321 -4.19 -3.65 -12.57
C ALA A 321 -3.42 -3.57 -11.24
N LEU A 322 -3.14 -4.70 -10.60
CA LEU A 322 -2.50 -4.78 -9.30
C LEU A 322 -1.15 -5.52 -9.40
N GLY A 323 -0.12 -4.99 -8.73
CA GLY A 323 1.23 -5.55 -8.71
C GLY A 323 1.69 -5.91 -7.29
N ASP A 324 1.97 -7.19 -7.08
CA ASP A 324 2.42 -7.74 -5.78
C ASP A 324 3.86 -7.35 -5.44
N GLY A 325 4.23 -7.55 -4.17
CA GLY A 325 5.58 -7.34 -3.66
C GLY A 325 6.11 -8.57 -2.92
N PHE A 326 7.39 -8.87 -3.12
CA PHE A 326 8.05 -10.04 -2.57
C PHE A 326 9.39 -9.70 -1.89
N VAL A 327 9.70 -10.39 -0.80
CA VAL A 327 10.98 -10.32 -0.08
C VAL A 327 11.60 -11.72 -0.02
N GLY A 328 12.87 -11.82 -0.41
CA GLY A 328 13.70 -12.98 -0.18
C GLY A 328 14.65 -12.74 1.00
N GLU A 329 14.53 -13.52 2.06
CA GLU A 329 15.36 -13.42 3.28
C GLU A 329 16.56 -14.35 3.16
N ALA A 330 17.75 -13.83 2.88
CA ALA A 330 18.97 -14.60 2.61
C ALA A 330 18.84 -15.66 1.49
N ALA A 331 17.83 -15.53 0.64
CA ALA A 331 17.58 -16.36 -0.52
C ALA A 331 17.17 -15.44 -1.67
N THR A 332 17.62 -15.74 -2.88
CA THR A 332 17.24 -14.96 -4.06
C THR A 332 15.73 -14.85 -4.15
N CYS A 333 15.24 -13.61 -4.13
CA CYS A 333 13.83 -13.31 -4.20
C CYS A 333 13.22 -13.93 -5.47
N ALA A 334 12.13 -14.67 -5.30
CA ALA A 334 11.40 -15.30 -6.39
C ALA A 334 9.92 -14.89 -6.29
N PRO A 335 9.37 -14.17 -7.27
CA PRO A 335 7.95 -13.86 -7.29
C PRO A 335 7.11 -15.14 -7.28
N LEU A 336 6.04 -15.16 -6.49
CA LEU A 336 5.08 -16.25 -6.49
C LEU A 336 3.87 -15.88 -7.32
N ASP A 337 3.30 -16.87 -8.00
CA ASP A 337 1.93 -16.76 -8.50
C ASP A 337 0.97 -17.03 -7.33
N CYS A 338 0.54 -15.95 -6.69
CA CYS A 338 -0.35 -15.98 -5.53
C CYS A 338 -1.73 -16.59 -5.86
N THR A 339 -2.13 -16.67 -7.14
CA THR A 339 -3.42 -17.25 -7.54
C THR A 339 -3.52 -18.76 -7.31
N THR A 340 -2.38 -19.47 -7.27
CA THR A 340 -2.32 -20.95 -7.18
C THR A 340 -1.88 -21.49 -5.82
N GLN A 341 -1.05 -20.75 -5.04
CA GLN A 341 -0.52 -21.26 -3.77
C GLN A 341 -1.46 -21.10 -2.57
N GLU A 342 -2.30 -20.06 -2.51
CA GLU A 342 -3.27 -19.91 -1.42
C GLU A 342 -4.34 -21.02 -1.45
N ARG A 343 -4.78 -21.43 -2.65
CA ARG A 343 -5.73 -22.56 -2.81
C ARG A 343 -5.16 -23.90 -2.35
N ARG A 344 -3.86 -24.14 -2.53
CA ARG A 344 -3.22 -25.41 -2.11
C ARG A 344 -3.10 -25.53 -0.59
N ARG A 345 -3.13 -24.42 0.16
CA ARG A 345 -3.12 -24.42 1.63
C ARG A 345 -4.52 -24.43 2.27
N HIS A 346 -5.58 -24.15 1.52
CA HIS A 346 -6.96 -24.37 1.96
C HIS A 346 -7.55 -25.72 1.53
N GLY A 347 -6.87 -26.47 0.64
CA GLY A 347 -7.42 -27.66 -0.01
C GLY A 347 -6.73 -29.00 0.28
N ARG A 348 -6.04 -29.16 1.42
CA ARG A 348 -5.63 -30.48 1.94
C ARG A 348 -5.71 -30.52 3.47
N GLN A 349 -6.93 -30.66 3.96
CA GLN A 349 -7.26 -31.60 5.03
C GLN A 349 -8.36 -32.51 4.52
#